data_AF-A0A1Y0MF45-F1
#
_entry.id   AF-A0A1Y0MF45-F1
#
_cell.length_a   1.000
_cell.length_b   1.000
_cell.length_c   1.000
_cell.angle_alpha   90.00
_cell.angle_beta   90.00
_cell.angle_gamma   90.00
#
_symmetry.space_group_name_H-M   'P 1'
#
loop_
_entity.id
_entity.type
_entity.pdbx_description
1 polymer ?
#
loop_
_entity_poly.entity_id
_entity_poly.type
_entity_poly.pdbx_seq_one_letter_code
_entity_poly.pdbx_strand_id
1 'polypeptide(L)'
;MGYSLTGQNELRLYDFTGLFLLYYLIKYRTYFMLYIKAKPYLYRLFLFIFWALITMIFTFIFSIYINKIIWILRTILFMYHLFVFSTAYLFFLVFLREKKFYKQIVTFFIGLVIFENAIVLLQNFGFIDFLWGEIDRRDYLGFLSGTLGPNKIVLGLTMFLSIAALLALSLEKRIKINRTLAFIAISLSVVNLLISGSRTSYLALGILLAIVLLFKPGKMLVSLGVSLVLLFGITFFVPEIRNKIVEVYQYRIESRISNKEQLRDSNVTELYEDLGAGRKELQTRFLLSLKDNLYVVPFGAGFNNRMLFPGNSPHNMYLTLINEVGLVGLFFYVIWLLGYLFINFKTYKTLGVFLKAVVLAMMVTLLFGEHLYIFRPVFALLGLFLFVVALLISPRYFKYGF
;
A
#
# COMPACT_ATOMS: atom_id res chain seq x y z
N MET A 1 -17.43 21.03 -18.41
CA MET A 1 -16.07 21.53 -18.68
C MET A 1 -15.33 21.60 -17.35
N GLY A 2 -14.12 21.03 -17.31
CA GLY A 2 -13.29 20.90 -16.11
C GLY A 2 -12.05 20.08 -16.45
N TYR A 3 -11.46 20.35 -17.62
CA TYR A 3 -10.17 19.79 -18.01
C TYR A 3 -9.09 20.74 -17.54
N SER A 4 -8.75 20.62 -16.26
CA SER A 4 -7.48 21.16 -15.80
C SER A 4 -6.39 20.14 -16.14
N LEU A 5 -5.29 20.65 -16.70
CA LEU A 5 -3.98 20.00 -16.63
C LEU A 5 -3.43 20.02 -15.17
N THR A 6 -4.21 20.50 -14.21
CA THR A 6 -3.83 20.85 -12.82
C THR A 6 -4.91 20.40 -11.83
N GLY A 7 -4.89 19.12 -11.45
CA GLY A 7 -5.83 18.63 -10.42
C GLY A 7 -5.73 17.14 -10.06
N GLN A 8 -5.04 16.30 -10.86
CA GLN A 8 -4.79 14.90 -10.51
C GLN A 8 -3.35 14.41 -10.75
N ASN A 9 -2.51 15.23 -11.40
CA ASN A 9 -1.11 14.96 -11.68
C ASN A 9 -0.29 16.18 -11.28
N GLU A 10 -0.06 16.35 -9.98
CA GLU A 10 0.89 17.33 -9.48
C GLU A 10 2.29 16.73 -9.58
N LEU A 11 3.22 17.44 -10.23
CA LEU A 11 4.64 17.09 -10.17
C LEU A 11 5.07 17.13 -8.69
N ARG A 12 5.55 16.01 -8.18
CA ARG A 12 5.97 15.85 -6.79
C ARG A 12 7.49 15.89 -6.69
N LEU A 13 7.98 16.12 -5.47
CA LEU A 13 9.41 16.04 -5.19
C LEU A 13 10.01 14.69 -5.62
N TYR A 14 9.26 13.61 -5.46
CA TYR A 14 9.71 12.28 -5.89
C TYR A 14 9.80 12.12 -7.42
N ASP A 15 9.14 12.98 -8.20
CA ASP A 15 9.28 12.97 -9.66
C ASP A 15 10.63 13.53 -10.06
N PHE A 16 11.13 14.56 -9.39
CA PHE A 16 12.47 15.08 -9.64
C PHE A 16 13.54 14.10 -9.15
N THR A 17 13.39 13.53 -7.95
CA THR A 17 14.34 12.51 -7.46
C THR A 17 14.32 11.25 -8.32
N GLY A 18 13.16 10.90 -8.89
CA GLY A 18 12.99 9.82 -9.85
C GLY A 18 13.88 9.95 -11.08
N LEU A 19 14.01 11.17 -11.64
CA LEU A 19 14.89 11.42 -12.79
C LEU A 19 16.36 11.13 -12.45
N PHE A 20 16.82 11.55 -11.26
CA PHE A 20 18.17 11.23 -10.80
C PHE A 20 18.38 9.71 -10.64
N LEU A 21 17.40 9.00 -10.08
CA LEU A 21 17.46 7.55 -9.94
C LEU A 21 17.53 6.84 -11.29
N LEU A 22 16.74 7.29 -12.27
CA LEU A 22 16.76 6.75 -13.62
C LEU A 22 18.08 7.04 -14.35
N TYR A 23 18.64 8.24 -14.19
CA TYR A 23 19.97 8.57 -14.71
C TYR A 23 21.03 7.57 -14.18
N TYR A 24 21.05 7.32 -12.87
CA TYR A 24 21.99 6.36 -12.28
C TYR A 24 21.70 4.91 -12.69
N LEU A 25 20.43 4.53 -12.87
CA LEU A 25 20.06 3.22 -13.40
C LEU A 25 20.65 3.02 -14.81
N ILE A 26 20.55 4.03 -15.68
CA ILE A 26 21.11 3.99 -17.05
C ILE A 26 22.64 3.94 -16.99
N LYS A 27 23.26 4.83 -16.20
CA LYS A 27 24.73 4.90 -16.03
C LYS A 27 25.32 3.56 -15.58
N TYR A 28 24.64 2.85 -14.68
CA TYR A 28 25.09 1.57 -14.12
C TYR A 28 24.25 0.37 -14.58
N ARG A 29 23.65 0.45 -15.78
CA ARG A 29 22.66 -0.52 -16.28
C ARG A 29 23.11 -1.98 -16.19
N THR A 30 24.36 -2.26 -16.54
CA THR A 30 24.87 -3.64 -16.60
C THR A 30 24.85 -4.28 -15.21
N TYR A 31 25.30 -3.56 -14.20
CA TYR A 31 25.32 -4.05 -12.82
C TYR A 31 23.90 -4.26 -12.27
N PHE A 32 22.99 -3.32 -12.55
CA PHE A 32 21.60 -3.46 -12.12
C PHE A 32 20.89 -4.62 -12.81
N MET A 33 21.08 -4.80 -14.11
CA MET A 33 20.48 -5.93 -14.85
C MET A 33 21.00 -7.28 -14.36
N LEU A 34 22.30 -7.39 -14.07
CA LEU A 34 22.86 -8.59 -13.43
C LEU A 34 22.23 -8.83 -12.05
N TYR A 35 22.08 -7.76 -11.25
CA TYR A 35 21.45 -7.84 -9.94
C TYR A 35 19.99 -8.29 -9.99
N ILE A 36 19.19 -7.71 -10.91
CA ILE A 36 17.80 -8.05 -11.14
C ILE A 36 17.66 -9.52 -11.54
N LYS A 37 18.45 -9.97 -12.52
CA LYS A 37 18.44 -11.38 -12.99
C LYS A 37 18.84 -12.37 -11.89
N ALA A 38 19.74 -11.98 -10.98
CA ALA A 38 20.19 -12.82 -9.87
C ALA A 38 19.17 -12.97 -8.71
N LYS A 39 18.00 -12.29 -8.78
CA LYS A 39 16.98 -12.31 -7.72
C LYS A 39 15.60 -12.58 -8.33
N PRO A 40 15.00 -13.76 -8.11
CA PRO A 40 13.74 -14.14 -8.76
C PRO A 40 12.60 -13.13 -8.56
N TYR A 41 12.42 -12.61 -7.34
CA TYR A 41 11.38 -11.61 -7.06
C TYR A 41 11.60 -10.28 -7.79
N LEU A 42 12.85 -9.85 -8.03
CA LEU A 42 13.13 -8.66 -8.84
C LEU A 42 12.89 -8.93 -10.32
N TYR A 43 13.42 -10.05 -10.82
CA TYR A 43 13.23 -10.43 -12.21
C TYR A 43 11.73 -10.48 -12.57
N ARG A 44 10.90 -11.08 -11.70
CA ARG A 44 9.44 -11.16 -11.88
C ARG A 44 8.75 -9.80 -11.83
N LEU A 45 9.17 -8.90 -10.93
CA LEU A 45 8.69 -7.51 -10.93
C LEU A 45 8.99 -6.83 -12.28
N PHE A 46 10.22 -6.95 -12.77
CA PHE A 46 10.61 -6.34 -14.03
C PHE A 46 9.90 -6.97 -15.24
N LEU A 47 9.57 -8.27 -15.22
CA LEU A 47 8.71 -8.88 -16.24
C LEU A 47 7.32 -8.26 -16.25
N PHE A 48 6.72 -8.03 -15.07
CA PHE A 48 5.43 -7.35 -14.96
C PHE A 48 5.50 -5.91 -15.52
N ILE A 49 6.53 -5.15 -15.16
CA ILE A 49 6.71 -3.77 -15.66
C ILE A 49 6.91 -3.76 -17.18
N PHE A 50 7.71 -4.69 -17.70
CA PHE A 50 7.94 -4.81 -19.14
C PHE A 50 6.65 -5.15 -19.89
N TRP A 51 5.83 -6.05 -19.34
CA TRP A 51 4.52 -6.36 -19.89
C TRP A 51 3.56 -5.15 -19.85
N ALA A 52 3.57 -4.40 -18.74
CA ALA A 52 2.80 -3.16 -18.62
C ALA A 52 3.25 -2.13 -19.67
N LEU A 53 4.54 -2.04 -19.98
CA LEU A 53 5.07 -1.19 -21.06
C LEU A 53 4.58 -1.61 -22.44
N ILE A 54 4.55 -2.91 -22.74
CA ILE A 54 4.01 -3.43 -24.00
C ILE A 54 2.53 -3.07 -24.15
N THR A 55 1.74 -3.30 -23.10
CA THR A 55 0.29 -3.07 -23.14
C THR A 55 -0.08 -1.58 -23.23
N MET A 56 0.83 -0.63 -22.92
CA MET A 56 0.60 0.80 -23.17
C MET A 56 0.28 1.10 -24.65
N ILE A 57 0.79 0.29 -25.59
CA ILE A 57 0.51 0.44 -27.02
C ILE A 57 -1.01 0.43 -27.26
N PHE A 58 -1.74 -0.47 -26.60
CA PHE A 58 -3.20 -0.52 -26.73
C PHE A 58 -3.85 0.76 -26.19
N THR A 59 -3.41 1.26 -25.03
CA THR A 59 -3.89 2.53 -24.49
C THR A 59 -3.66 3.68 -25.46
N PHE A 60 -2.53 3.71 -26.16
CA PHE A 60 -2.22 4.75 -27.14
C PHE A 60 -3.12 4.65 -28.37
N ILE A 61 -3.32 3.44 -28.91
CA ILE A 61 -4.24 3.20 -30.03
C ILE A 61 -5.66 3.67 -29.68
N PHE A 62 -6.20 3.27 -28.52
CA PHE A 62 -7.51 3.72 -28.06
C PHE A 62 -7.58 5.23 -27.83
N SER A 63 -6.52 5.83 -27.26
CA SER A 63 -6.46 7.28 -27.04
C SER A 63 -6.50 8.06 -28.35
N ILE A 64 -5.81 7.59 -29.39
CA ILE A 64 -5.81 8.22 -30.71
C ILE A 64 -7.19 8.06 -31.36
N TYR A 65 -7.73 6.83 -31.35
CA TYR A 65 -9.03 6.52 -31.95
C TYR A 65 -10.18 7.34 -31.35
N ILE A 66 -10.19 7.53 -30.03
CA ILE A 66 -11.25 8.26 -29.30
C ILE A 66 -10.92 9.78 -29.19
N ASN A 67 -9.86 10.25 -29.85
CA ASN A 67 -9.38 11.64 -29.80
C ASN A 67 -9.16 12.17 -28.35
N LYS A 68 -8.56 11.33 -27.52
CA LYS A 68 -8.28 11.57 -26.09
C LYS A 68 -6.77 11.61 -25.81
N ILE A 69 -6.03 12.41 -26.57
CA ILE A 69 -4.55 12.48 -26.55
C ILE A 69 -3.98 12.72 -25.14
N ILE A 70 -4.68 13.47 -24.29
CA ILE A 70 -4.28 13.71 -22.89
C ILE A 70 -4.07 12.42 -22.08
N TRP A 71 -4.77 11.33 -22.43
CA TRP A 71 -4.62 10.02 -21.79
C TRP A 71 -3.26 9.37 -22.09
N ILE A 72 -2.65 9.66 -23.24
CA ILE A 72 -1.29 9.20 -23.56
C ILE A 72 -0.31 9.77 -22.54
N LEU A 73 -0.36 11.08 -22.31
CA LEU A 73 0.51 11.76 -21.34
C LEU A 73 0.29 11.24 -19.92
N ARG A 74 -0.97 11.02 -19.51
CA ARG A 74 -1.29 10.40 -18.22
C ARG A 74 -0.68 9.01 -18.11
N THR A 75 -0.83 8.17 -19.13
CA THR A 75 -0.33 6.80 -19.13
C THR A 75 1.21 6.75 -19.11
N ILE A 76 1.89 7.66 -19.82
CA ILE A 76 3.34 7.83 -19.73
C ILE A 76 3.75 8.21 -18.31
N LEU A 77 3.06 9.16 -17.67
CA LEU A 77 3.36 9.57 -16.30
C LEU A 77 3.12 8.44 -15.28
N PHE A 78 2.08 7.64 -15.47
CA PHE A 78 1.81 6.48 -14.62
C PHE A 78 2.89 5.40 -14.78
N MET A 79 3.33 5.14 -16.01
CA MET A 79 4.45 4.23 -16.26
C MET A 79 5.76 4.78 -15.67
N TYR A 80 5.98 6.08 -15.79
CA TYR A 80 7.10 6.76 -15.16
C TYR A 80 7.15 6.51 -13.65
N HIS A 81 6.03 6.67 -12.93
CA HIS A 81 5.97 6.35 -11.50
C HIS A 81 6.25 4.86 -11.20
N LEU A 82 5.79 3.93 -12.07
CA LEU A 82 6.13 2.50 -11.93
C LEU A 82 7.63 2.29 -11.95
N PHE A 83 8.30 2.90 -12.93
CA PHE A 83 9.74 2.84 -13.07
C PHE A 83 10.45 3.49 -11.89
N VAL A 84 10.02 4.69 -11.46
CA VAL A 84 10.64 5.40 -10.33
C VAL A 84 10.52 4.58 -9.04
N PHE A 85 9.34 4.09 -8.68
CA PHE A 85 9.17 3.28 -7.46
C PHE A 85 9.98 1.98 -7.50
N SER A 86 9.99 1.30 -8.64
CA SER A 86 10.73 0.05 -8.81
C SER A 86 12.25 0.26 -8.83
N THR A 87 12.70 1.40 -9.36
CA THR A 87 14.11 1.79 -9.36
C THR A 87 14.55 2.21 -7.97
N ALA A 88 13.77 3.05 -7.26
CA ALA A 88 14.03 3.41 -5.87
C ALA A 88 14.15 2.16 -4.98
N TYR A 89 13.26 1.19 -5.16
CA TYR A 89 13.33 -0.10 -4.49
C TYR A 89 14.65 -0.84 -4.73
N LEU A 90 15.11 -0.88 -5.97
CA LEU A 90 16.38 -1.49 -6.34
C LEU A 90 17.56 -0.81 -5.63
N PHE A 91 17.59 0.52 -5.60
CA PHE A 91 18.60 1.29 -4.87
C PHE A 91 18.54 1.02 -3.36
N PHE A 92 17.35 1.00 -2.75
CA PHE A 92 17.20 0.64 -1.35
C PHE A 92 17.76 -0.75 -1.06
N LEU A 93 17.47 -1.76 -1.88
CA LEU A 93 18.02 -3.11 -1.71
C LEU A 93 19.55 -3.20 -1.82
N VAL A 94 20.18 -2.24 -2.50
CA VAL A 94 21.65 -2.16 -2.60
C VAL A 94 22.21 -1.40 -1.40
N PHE A 95 21.72 -0.19 -1.13
CA PHE A 95 22.27 0.67 -0.07
C PHE A 95 21.98 0.16 1.34
N LEU A 96 20.81 -0.45 1.57
CA LEU A 96 20.44 -1.02 2.88
C LEU A 96 21.26 -2.27 3.25
N ARG A 97 22.17 -2.73 2.38
CA ARG A 97 23.17 -3.75 2.72
C ARG A 97 24.29 -3.19 3.60
N GLU A 98 24.53 -1.88 3.52
CA GLU A 98 25.45 -1.23 4.43
C GLU A 98 24.74 -1.00 5.77
N LYS A 99 25.30 -1.59 6.81
CA LYS A 99 24.64 -1.63 8.12
C LYS A 99 24.49 -0.24 8.76
N LYS A 100 25.47 0.64 8.58
CA LYS A 100 25.43 2.03 9.09
C LYS A 100 24.29 2.80 8.42
N PHE A 101 24.23 2.74 7.10
CA PHE A 101 23.17 3.34 6.30
C PHE A 101 21.79 2.76 6.66
N TYR A 102 21.68 1.43 6.81
CA TYR A 102 20.46 0.77 7.25
C TYR A 102 19.91 1.36 8.55
N LYS A 103 20.78 1.53 9.58
CA LYS A 103 20.37 2.09 10.87
C LYS A 103 19.89 3.54 10.72
N GLN A 104 20.59 4.35 9.93
CA GLN A 104 20.20 5.74 9.66
C GLN A 104 18.82 5.80 8.99
N ILE A 105 18.59 4.97 7.96
CA ILE A 105 17.30 4.91 7.26
C ILE A 105 16.18 4.43 8.19
N VAL A 106 16.41 3.43 9.04
CA VAL A 106 15.40 2.99 10.00
C VAL A 106 15.07 4.07 11.02
N THR A 107 16.08 4.77 11.56
CA THR A 107 15.86 5.88 12.49
C THR A 107 15.10 7.02 11.82
N PHE A 108 15.48 7.39 10.59
CA PHE A 108 14.78 8.39 9.80
C PHE A 108 13.33 7.97 9.52
N PHE A 109 13.09 6.71 9.17
CA PHE A 109 11.76 6.16 8.96
C PHE A 109 10.89 6.22 10.22
N ILE A 110 11.42 5.86 11.39
CA ILE A 110 10.71 6.01 12.67
C ILE A 110 10.33 7.49 12.90
N GLY A 111 11.24 8.42 12.65
CA GLY A 111 10.99 9.85 12.76
C GLY A 111 9.86 10.32 11.83
N LEU A 112 9.88 9.90 10.56
CA LEU A 112 8.82 10.22 9.61
C LEU A 112 7.46 9.63 10.02
N VAL A 113 7.43 8.41 10.53
CA VAL A 113 6.19 7.79 11.03
C VAL A 113 5.64 8.59 12.21
N ILE A 114 6.46 8.98 13.19
CA ILE A 114 6.02 9.80 14.32
C ILE A 114 5.52 11.15 13.85
N PHE A 115 6.27 11.82 12.96
CA PHE A 115 5.93 13.12 12.42
C PHE A 115 4.58 13.09 11.69
N GLU A 116 4.39 12.13 10.78
CA GLU A 116 3.15 12.00 10.03
C GLU A 116 1.97 11.71 10.97
N ASN A 117 2.16 10.81 11.94
CA ASN A 117 1.12 10.53 12.92
C ASN A 117 0.73 11.75 13.75
N ALA A 118 1.71 12.57 14.14
CA ALA A 118 1.47 13.80 14.87
C ALA A 118 0.66 14.80 14.03
N ILE A 119 0.99 14.98 12.75
CA ILE A 119 0.23 15.86 11.86
C ILE A 119 -1.23 15.39 11.74
N VAL A 120 -1.47 14.10 11.53
CA VAL A 120 -2.84 13.56 11.44
C VAL A 120 -3.63 13.85 12.71
N LEU A 121 -3.03 13.66 13.88
CA LEU A 121 -3.69 13.94 15.15
C LEU A 121 -3.95 15.43 15.35
N LEU A 122 -2.96 16.29 15.08
CA LEU A 122 -3.10 17.74 15.16
C LEU A 122 -4.18 18.28 14.20
N GLN A 123 -4.33 17.67 13.02
CA GLN A 123 -5.45 17.96 12.12
C GLN A 123 -6.80 17.58 12.75
N ASN A 124 -6.89 16.38 13.34
CA ASN A 124 -8.13 15.93 13.99
C ASN A 124 -8.50 16.77 15.23
N PHE A 125 -7.52 17.41 15.87
CA PHE A 125 -7.73 18.37 16.96
C PHE A 125 -8.00 19.80 16.49
N GLY A 126 -7.93 20.09 15.18
CA GLY A 126 -8.14 21.42 14.64
C GLY A 126 -6.96 22.38 14.83
N PHE A 127 -5.77 21.88 15.21
CA PHE A 127 -4.55 22.71 15.28
C PHE A 127 -3.89 22.90 13.92
N ILE A 128 -4.08 21.95 13.00
CA ILE A 128 -3.58 22.02 11.63
C ILE A 128 -4.78 21.92 10.69
N ASP A 129 -4.85 22.82 9.72
CA ASP A 129 -5.90 22.81 8.71
C ASP A 129 -5.74 21.65 7.70
N PHE A 130 -6.72 21.50 6.82
CA PHE A 130 -6.65 20.58 5.70
C PHE A 130 -5.47 20.97 4.77
N LEU A 131 -4.51 20.06 4.60
CA LEU A 131 -3.24 20.32 3.90
C LEU A 131 -3.31 20.08 2.37
N TRP A 132 -4.49 19.80 1.83
CA TRP A 132 -4.70 19.49 0.41
C TRP A 132 -5.57 20.55 -0.26
N GLY A 133 -5.57 20.56 -1.60
CA GLY A 133 -6.34 21.55 -2.36
C GLY A 133 -7.85 21.38 -2.20
N GLU A 134 -8.62 22.42 -2.49
CA GLU A 134 -10.09 22.43 -2.37
C GLU A 134 -10.79 21.36 -3.25
N ILE A 135 -10.17 20.98 -4.37
CA ILE A 135 -10.65 19.88 -5.22
C ILE A 135 -10.63 18.56 -4.44
N ASP A 136 -9.50 18.25 -3.81
CA ASP A 136 -9.36 17.05 -2.99
C ASP A 136 -10.25 17.10 -1.75
N ARG A 137 -10.41 18.29 -1.15
CA ARG A 137 -11.33 18.49 -0.02
C ARG A 137 -12.74 18.07 -0.39
N ARG A 138 -13.23 18.49 -1.55
CA ARG A 138 -14.55 18.13 -2.05
C ARG A 138 -14.64 16.65 -2.41
N ASP A 139 -13.67 16.13 -3.16
CA ASP A 139 -13.68 14.76 -3.68
C ASP A 139 -13.57 13.70 -2.58
N TYR A 140 -12.93 14.05 -1.46
CA TYR A 140 -12.72 13.17 -0.31
C TYR A 140 -13.46 13.60 0.97
N LEU A 141 -14.42 14.53 0.85
CA LEU A 141 -15.26 15.00 1.95
C LEU A 141 -14.44 15.52 3.16
N GLY A 142 -13.32 16.20 2.88
CA GLY A 142 -12.44 16.79 3.89
C GLY A 142 -11.73 15.76 4.78
N PHE A 143 -11.52 14.52 4.30
CA PHE A 143 -10.85 13.50 5.10
C PHE A 143 -9.42 13.89 5.49
N LEU A 144 -9.15 13.91 6.80
CA LEU A 144 -7.87 14.31 7.38
C LEU A 144 -6.89 13.13 7.36
N SER A 145 -5.79 13.28 6.62
CA SER A 145 -4.79 12.23 6.38
C SER A 145 -3.35 12.71 6.55
N GLY A 146 -3.15 13.87 7.17
CA GLY A 146 -1.85 14.51 7.32
C GLY A 146 -1.26 14.93 5.99
N THR A 147 0.00 14.57 5.76
CA THR A 147 0.70 14.82 4.50
C THR A 147 0.47 13.72 3.46
N LEU A 148 -0.23 12.65 3.83
CA LEU A 148 -0.62 11.58 2.91
C LEU A 148 -1.84 11.98 2.09
N GLY A 149 -1.99 11.36 0.91
CA GLY A 149 -3.16 11.57 0.05
C GLY A 149 -4.48 11.46 0.83
N PRO A 150 -5.49 12.33 0.56
CA PRO A 150 -6.70 12.50 1.37
C PRO A 150 -7.69 11.35 1.25
N ASN A 151 -7.23 10.13 1.47
CA ASN A 151 -7.99 8.91 1.31
C ASN A 151 -7.76 7.97 2.51
N LYS A 152 -8.86 7.41 3.01
CA LYS A 152 -8.89 6.47 4.14
C LYS A 152 -7.98 5.26 3.95
N ILE A 153 -7.97 4.69 2.75
CA ILE A 153 -7.13 3.53 2.42
C ILE A 153 -5.66 3.92 2.45
N VAL A 154 -5.31 5.14 2.03
CA VAL A 154 -3.92 5.62 2.02
C VAL A 154 -3.40 5.79 3.45
N LEU A 155 -4.13 6.52 4.30
CA LEU A 155 -3.76 6.64 5.72
C LEU A 155 -3.68 5.26 6.37
N GLY A 156 -4.74 4.45 6.25
CA GLY A 156 -4.81 3.15 6.91
C GLY A 156 -3.72 2.17 6.47
N LEU A 157 -3.45 2.04 5.17
CA LEU A 157 -2.41 1.13 4.66
C LEU A 157 -1.00 1.65 4.94
N THR A 158 -0.80 2.97 5.00
CA THR A 158 0.47 3.57 5.41
C THR A 158 0.76 3.25 6.87
N MET A 159 -0.23 3.41 7.75
CA MET A 159 -0.11 3.03 9.16
C MET A 159 0.10 1.53 9.32
N PHE A 160 -0.63 0.69 8.58
CA PHE A 160 -0.43 -0.76 8.57
C PHE A 160 1.00 -1.17 8.17
N LEU A 161 1.51 -0.66 7.04
CA LEU A 161 2.86 -0.97 6.58
C LEU A 161 3.93 -0.50 7.57
N SER A 162 3.71 0.66 8.20
CA SER A 162 4.57 1.20 9.25
C SER A 162 4.55 0.33 10.50
N ILE A 163 3.37 -0.08 11.00
CA ILE A 163 3.21 -1.01 12.13
C ILE A 163 3.95 -2.32 11.83
N ALA A 164 3.73 -2.90 10.65
CA ALA A 164 4.33 -4.18 10.29
C ALA A 164 5.86 -4.10 10.24
N ALA A 165 6.41 -3.05 9.62
CA ALA A 165 7.85 -2.82 9.58
C ALA A 165 8.43 -2.62 10.98
N LEU A 166 7.85 -1.72 11.78
CA LEU A 166 8.37 -1.36 13.10
C LEU A 166 8.26 -2.51 14.10
N LEU A 167 7.18 -3.30 14.06
CA LEU A 167 7.05 -4.52 14.86
C LEU A 167 8.12 -5.54 14.48
N ALA A 168 8.30 -5.80 13.18
CA ALA A 168 9.32 -6.73 12.70
C ALA A 168 10.72 -6.35 13.20
N LEU A 169 11.07 -5.07 13.07
CA LEU A 169 12.37 -4.53 13.46
C LEU A 169 12.56 -4.53 14.97
N SER A 170 11.51 -4.22 15.75
CA SER A 170 11.57 -4.18 17.21
C SER A 170 11.69 -5.58 17.83
N LEU A 171 11.07 -6.58 17.21
CA LEU A 171 11.07 -7.98 17.66
C LEU A 171 12.33 -8.77 17.23
N GLU A 172 13.09 -8.24 16.27
CA GLU A 172 14.35 -8.82 15.82
C GLU A 172 15.50 -8.34 16.70
N LYS A 173 15.94 -9.20 17.63
CA LYS A 173 16.97 -8.87 18.64
C LYS A 173 18.30 -8.45 18.02
N ARG A 174 18.62 -8.97 16.83
CA ARG A 174 19.86 -8.72 16.10
C ARG A 174 19.91 -7.35 15.42
N ILE A 175 18.80 -6.61 15.43
CA ILE A 175 18.72 -5.25 14.91
C ILE A 175 18.63 -4.28 16.10
N LYS A 176 19.66 -3.46 16.26
CA LYS A 176 19.72 -2.43 17.31
C LYS A 176 19.08 -1.13 16.82
N ILE A 177 17.79 -0.97 17.15
CA ILE A 177 17.02 0.26 16.93
C ILE A 177 16.54 0.82 18.27
N ASN A 178 16.14 2.10 18.29
CA ASN A 178 15.49 2.69 19.45
C ASN A 178 14.07 2.11 19.59
N ARG A 179 13.92 1.09 20.44
CA ARG A 179 12.65 0.39 20.66
C ARG A 179 11.58 1.28 21.27
N THR A 180 11.96 2.21 22.14
CA THR A 180 11.02 3.15 22.75
C THR A 180 10.36 4.01 21.69
N LEU A 181 11.15 4.64 20.82
CA LEU A 181 10.61 5.42 19.69
C LEU A 181 9.79 4.54 18.73
N ALA A 182 10.23 3.31 18.47
CA ALA A 182 9.48 2.39 17.61
C ALA A 182 8.11 2.03 18.21
N PHE A 183 8.02 1.76 19.51
CA PHE A 183 6.73 1.47 20.17
C PHE A 183 5.83 2.70 20.23
N ILE A 184 6.37 3.90 20.47
CA ILE A 184 5.61 5.16 20.37
C ILE A 184 5.02 5.29 18.95
N ALA A 185 5.84 5.12 17.92
CA ALA A 185 5.42 5.18 16.53
C ALA A 185 4.36 4.12 16.18
N ILE A 186 4.51 2.89 16.68
CA ILE A 186 3.51 1.81 16.52
C ILE A 186 2.18 2.22 17.18
N SER A 187 2.20 2.69 18.42
CA SER A 187 0.98 3.07 19.15
C SER A 187 0.25 4.22 18.48
N LEU A 188 0.96 5.27 18.06
CA LEU A 188 0.38 6.37 17.29
C LEU A 188 -0.19 5.88 15.96
N SER A 189 0.52 4.98 15.26
CA SER A 189 0.04 4.39 14.01
C SER A 189 -1.22 3.55 14.21
N VAL A 190 -1.35 2.84 15.34
CA VAL A 190 -2.58 2.10 15.69
C VAL A 190 -3.74 3.06 15.90
N VAL A 191 -3.53 4.16 16.62
CA VAL A 191 -4.56 5.21 16.81
C VAL A 191 -5.02 5.76 15.46
N ASN A 192 -4.11 6.21 14.61
CA ASN A 192 -4.47 6.80 13.32
C ASN A 192 -5.03 5.78 12.32
N LEU A 193 -4.62 4.51 12.42
CA LEU A 193 -5.26 3.42 11.70
C LEU A 193 -6.73 3.30 12.13
N LEU A 194 -7.04 3.31 13.43
CA LEU A 194 -8.42 3.26 13.93
C LEU A 194 -9.24 4.50 13.54
N ILE A 195 -8.62 5.70 13.57
CA ILE A 195 -9.28 6.94 13.11
C ILE A 195 -9.57 6.90 11.61
N SER A 196 -8.72 6.23 10.80
CA SER A 196 -8.89 6.17 9.34
C SER A 196 -10.21 5.52 8.92
N GLY A 197 -10.78 4.62 9.74
CA GLY A 197 -11.99 3.87 9.39
C GLY A 197 -11.81 2.90 8.21
N SER A 198 -10.58 2.57 7.84
CA SER A 198 -10.26 1.79 6.65
C SER A 198 -10.37 0.29 6.90
N ARG A 199 -11.53 -0.30 6.56
CA ARG A 199 -11.80 -1.75 6.68
C ARG A 199 -10.76 -2.62 5.99
N THR A 200 -10.26 -2.19 4.81
CA THR A 200 -9.18 -2.88 4.09
C THR A 200 -7.90 -2.95 4.93
N SER A 201 -7.58 -1.87 5.66
CA SER A 201 -6.39 -1.82 6.52
C SER A 201 -6.57 -2.63 7.80
N TYR A 202 -7.80 -2.71 8.32
CA TYR A 202 -8.14 -3.56 9.47
C TYR A 202 -7.98 -5.03 9.14
N LEU A 203 -8.46 -5.44 7.96
CA LEU A 203 -8.24 -6.80 7.45
C LEU A 203 -6.75 -7.10 7.26
N ALA A 204 -5.98 -6.15 6.69
CA ALA A 204 -4.53 -6.29 6.54
C ALA A 204 -3.85 -6.55 7.90
N LEU A 205 -4.19 -5.74 8.91
CA LEU A 205 -3.67 -5.87 10.25
C LEU A 205 -4.08 -7.21 10.88
N GLY A 206 -5.36 -7.61 10.77
CA GLY A 206 -5.85 -8.89 11.28
C GLY A 206 -5.09 -10.09 10.72
N ILE A 207 -4.85 -10.12 9.41
CA ILE A 207 -4.08 -11.19 8.76
C ILE A 207 -2.63 -11.19 9.22
N LEU A 208 -1.99 -10.01 9.31
CA LEU A 208 -0.63 -9.88 9.84
C LEU A 208 -0.54 -10.43 11.26
N LEU A 209 -1.46 -10.01 12.15
CA LEU A 209 -1.50 -10.45 13.54
C LEU A 209 -1.70 -11.96 13.63
N ALA A 210 -2.66 -12.53 12.90
CA ALA A 210 -2.94 -13.95 12.89
C ALA A 210 -1.71 -14.77 12.47
N ILE A 211 -1.08 -14.42 11.34
CA ILE A 211 0.11 -15.13 10.85
C ILE A 211 1.26 -15.01 11.86
N VAL A 212 1.56 -13.81 12.36
CA VAL A 212 2.68 -13.61 13.29
C VAL A 212 2.43 -14.32 14.62
N LEU A 213 1.20 -14.33 15.14
CA LEU A 213 0.82 -15.06 16.35
C LEU A 213 1.03 -16.57 16.18
N LEU A 214 0.66 -17.14 15.04
CA LEU A 214 0.85 -18.57 14.76
C LEU A 214 2.33 -18.97 14.77
N PHE A 215 3.22 -18.14 14.22
CA PHE A 215 4.64 -18.47 14.10
C PHE A 215 5.53 -17.95 15.25
N LYS A 216 5.10 -16.93 15.99
CA LYS A 216 5.86 -16.22 17.04
C LYS A 216 4.98 -15.74 18.21
N PRO A 217 4.21 -16.63 18.88
CA PRO A 217 3.18 -16.23 19.85
C PRO A 217 3.73 -15.41 21.01
N GLY A 218 4.76 -15.89 21.73
CA GLY A 218 5.26 -15.20 22.93
C GLY A 218 5.80 -13.79 22.66
N LYS A 219 6.61 -13.61 21.61
CA LYS A 219 7.12 -12.29 21.23
C LYS A 219 5.99 -11.34 20.83
N MET A 220 5.00 -11.86 20.12
CA MET A 220 3.88 -11.07 19.61
C MET A 220 2.93 -10.64 20.72
N LEU A 221 2.63 -11.54 21.66
CA LEU A 221 1.80 -11.23 22.84
C LEU A 221 2.43 -10.11 23.69
N VAL A 222 3.75 -10.15 23.90
CA VAL A 222 4.46 -9.08 24.61
C VAL A 222 4.37 -7.75 23.85
N SER A 223 4.62 -7.74 22.53
CA SER A 223 4.50 -6.50 21.75
C SER A 223 3.08 -5.95 21.71
N LEU A 224 2.07 -6.83 21.64
CA LEU A 224 0.67 -6.44 21.70
C LEU A 224 0.32 -5.87 23.07
N GLY A 225 0.74 -6.52 24.16
CA GLY A 225 0.56 -6.02 25.52
C GLY A 225 1.16 -4.62 25.71
N VAL A 226 2.41 -4.40 25.30
CA VAL A 226 3.05 -3.07 25.38
C VAL A 226 2.30 -2.04 24.54
N SER A 227 1.91 -2.39 23.31
CA SER A 227 1.19 -1.48 22.42
C SER A 227 -0.20 -1.14 22.94
N LEU A 228 -0.89 -2.10 23.57
CA LEU A 228 -2.20 -1.93 24.19
C LEU A 228 -2.12 -1.05 25.44
N VAL A 229 -1.11 -1.21 26.29
CA VAL A 229 -0.90 -0.34 27.46
C VAL A 229 -0.67 1.10 27.01
N LEU A 230 0.17 1.31 25.99
CA LEU A 230 0.40 2.64 25.43
C LEU A 230 -0.87 3.22 24.78
N LEU A 231 -1.62 2.40 24.04
CA LEU A 231 -2.89 2.80 23.44
C LEU A 231 -3.93 3.17 24.49
N PHE A 232 -4.01 2.40 25.57
CA PHE A 232 -4.88 2.68 26.69
C PHE A 232 -4.49 4.00 27.36
N GLY A 233 -3.18 4.22 27.60
CA GLY A 233 -2.68 5.51 28.08
C GLY A 233 -3.12 6.67 27.18
N ILE A 234 -2.88 6.57 25.88
CA ILE A 234 -3.26 7.63 24.92
C ILE A 234 -4.77 7.90 24.93
N THR A 235 -5.60 6.85 24.86
CA THR A 235 -7.06 7.00 24.77
C THR A 235 -7.72 7.34 26.12
N PHE A 236 -7.08 7.01 27.24
CA PHE A 236 -7.53 7.38 28.58
C PHE A 236 -7.22 8.86 28.88
N PHE A 237 -6.00 9.30 28.58
CA PHE A 237 -5.55 10.67 28.85
C PHE A 237 -5.99 11.70 27.81
N VAL A 238 -6.44 11.27 26.62
CA VAL A 238 -6.94 12.16 25.56
C VAL A 238 -8.34 11.71 25.12
N PRO A 239 -9.40 12.14 25.83
CA PRO A 239 -10.79 11.73 25.58
C PRO A 239 -11.28 12.04 24.16
N GLU A 240 -10.75 13.09 23.53
CA GLU A 240 -11.08 13.50 22.15
C GLU A 240 -10.72 12.40 21.15
N ILE A 241 -9.54 11.77 21.30
CA ILE A 241 -9.13 10.63 20.47
C ILE A 241 -10.10 9.47 20.66
N ARG A 242 -10.43 9.15 21.91
CA ARG A 242 -11.35 8.04 22.23
C ARG A 242 -12.72 8.28 21.59
N ASN A 243 -13.29 9.48 21.76
CA ASN A 243 -14.58 9.85 21.19
C ASN A 243 -14.54 9.77 19.66
N LYS A 244 -13.43 10.21 19.03
CA LYS A 244 -13.28 10.11 17.58
C LYS A 244 -13.23 8.67 17.09
N ILE A 245 -12.51 7.80 17.78
CA ILE A 245 -12.46 6.37 17.47
C ILE A 245 -13.85 5.74 17.61
N VAL A 246 -14.58 6.06 18.67
CA VAL A 246 -15.95 5.57 18.89
C VAL A 246 -16.90 6.07 17.81
N GLU A 247 -16.85 7.35 17.46
CA GLU A 247 -17.65 7.95 16.38
C GLU A 247 -17.37 7.24 15.04
N VAL A 248 -16.10 7.05 14.70
CA VAL A 248 -15.69 6.33 13.48
C VAL A 248 -16.21 4.90 13.50
N TYR A 249 -16.10 4.20 14.63
CA TYR A 249 -16.59 2.84 14.78
C TYR A 249 -18.12 2.76 14.60
N GLN A 250 -18.87 3.59 15.32
CA GLN A 250 -20.34 3.63 15.29
C GLN A 250 -20.85 4.01 13.89
N TYR A 251 -20.27 5.03 13.27
CA TYR A 251 -20.71 5.53 11.96
C TYR A 251 -20.25 4.63 10.78
N ARG A 252 -19.21 3.81 10.94
CA ARG A 252 -18.64 3.04 9.81
C ARG A 252 -18.87 1.55 9.90
N ILE A 253 -19.00 1.00 11.10
CA ILE A 253 -19.18 -0.43 11.33
C ILE A 253 -20.61 -0.68 11.81
N GLU A 254 -21.02 -0.03 12.89
CA GLU A 254 -22.27 -0.36 13.56
C GLU A 254 -23.52 0.10 12.81
N SER A 255 -23.54 1.34 12.31
CA SER A 255 -24.68 1.89 11.54
C SER A 255 -24.85 1.30 10.13
N ARG A 256 -23.89 0.48 9.68
CA ARG A 256 -23.96 -0.23 8.39
C ARG A 256 -24.46 -1.65 8.53
N ILE A 257 -24.58 -2.18 9.75
CA ILE A 257 -25.17 -3.48 10.01
C ILE A 257 -26.67 -3.24 10.18
N SER A 258 -27.44 -3.63 9.17
CA SER A 258 -28.87 -3.33 9.08
C SER A 258 -29.70 -3.98 10.20
N ASN A 259 -29.23 -5.11 10.76
CA ASN A 259 -29.83 -5.72 11.95
C ASN A 259 -28.75 -6.27 12.91
N LYS A 260 -28.65 -5.68 14.11
CA LYS A 260 -27.64 -6.09 15.12
C LYS A 260 -27.90 -7.48 15.71
N GLU A 261 -29.13 -7.99 15.64
CA GLU A 261 -29.47 -9.35 16.08
C GLU A 261 -28.90 -10.43 15.13
N GLN A 262 -28.64 -10.10 13.86
CA GLN A 262 -28.06 -11.02 12.88
C GLN A 262 -26.56 -11.32 13.06
N LEU A 263 -25.85 -10.55 13.91
CA LEU A 263 -24.50 -10.91 14.34
C LEU A 263 -24.49 -12.24 15.12
N ARG A 264 -25.64 -12.65 15.68
CA ARG A 264 -25.83 -13.95 16.35
C ARG A 264 -26.26 -15.06 15.39
N ASP A 265 -26.98 -14.74 14.32
CA ASP A 265 -27.58 -15.73 13.40
C ASP A 265 -26.68 -16.15 12.22
N SER A 266 -25.43 -15.67 12.16
CA SER A 266 -24.40 -16.20 11.26
C SER A 266 -24.69 -16.11 9.75
N ASN A 267 -25.56 -15.18 9.29
CA ASN A 267 -25.73 -14.94 7.85
C ASN A 267 -24.58 -14.07 7.29
N VAL A 268 -23.43 -14.72 7.04
CA VAL A 268 -22.19 -14.09 6.57
C VAL A 268 -22.37 -13.34 5.24
N THR A 269 -23.34 -13.76 4.41
CA THR A 269 -23.58 -13.19 3.08
C THR A 269 -24.19 -11.80 3.16
N GLU A 270 -25.21 -11.59 4.00
CA GLU A 270 -25.82 -10.26 4.21
C GLU A 270 -24.87 -9.31 4.92
N LEU A 271 -24.11 -9.81 5.91
CA LEU A 271 -23.06 -9.04 6.58
C LEU A 271 -21.98 -8.57 5.58
N TYR A 272 -21.63 -9.40 4.59
CA TYR A 272 -20.70 -9.05 3.52
C TYR A 272 -21.28 -8.00 2.55
N GLU A 273 -22.58 -8.02 2.28
CA GLU A 273 -23.25 -7.00 1.45
C GLU A 273 -23.32 -5.65 2.17
N ASP A 274 -23.72 -5.65 3.44
CA ASP A 274 -23.79 -4.49 4.32
C ASP A 274 -22.42 -3.84 4.54
N LEU A 275 -21.40 -4.64 4.80
CA LEU A 275 -20.01 -4.19 4.90
C LEU A 275 -19.37 -3.93 3.52
N GLY A 276 -19.97 -4.40 2.43
CA GLY A 276 -19.45 -4.27 1.07
C GLY A 276 -19.61 -2.86 0.49
N ALA A 277 -20.56 -2.05 0.99
CA ALA A 277 -20.89 -0.72 0.45
C ALA A 277 -21.08 -0.72 -1.09
N GLY A 278 -21.81 -1.69 -1.63
CA GLY A 278 -22.07 -1.84 -3.07
C GLY A 278 -20.94 -2.46 -3.90
N ARG A 279 -19.83 -2.89 -3.27
CA ARG A 279 -18.69 -3.53 -3.98
C ARG A 279 -19.07 -4.81 -4.71
N LYS A 280 -20.00 -5.62 -4.18
CA LYS A 280 -20.50 -6.82 -4.85
C LYS A 280 -21.12 -6.45 -6.20
N GLU A 281 -21.98 -5.45 -6.22
CA GLU A 281 -22.63 -4.98 -7.44
C GLU A 281 -21.62 -4.41 -8.44
N LEU A 282 -20.68 -3.58 -7.98
CA LEU A 282 -19.61 -3.05 -8.83
C LEU A 282 -18.76 -4.16 -9.45
N GLN A 283 -18.38 -5.18 -8.68
CA GLN A 283 -17.62 -6.33 -9.17
C GLN A 283 -18.43 -7.16 -10.16
N THR A 284 -19.71 -7.43 -9.89
CA THR A 284 -20.60 -8.17 -10.81
C THR A 284 -20.79 -7.41 -12.12
N ARG A 285 -21.07 -6.10 -12.07
CA ARG A 285 -21.18 -5.25 -13.27
C ARG A 285 -19.87 -5.27 -14.08
N PHE A 286 -18.73 -5.21 -13.41
CA PHE A 286 -17.42 -5.29 -14.06
C PHE A 286 -17.18 -6.65 -14.73
N LEU A 287 -17.53 -7.74 -14.06
CA LEU A 287 -17.43 -9.10 -14.60
C LEU A 287 -18.32 -9.30 -15.84
N LEU A 288 -19.55 -8.78 -15.81
CA LEU A 288 -20.43 -8.78 -16.99
C LEU A 288 -19.80 -7.99 -18.13
N SER A 289 -19.24 -6.82 -17.85
CA SER A 289 -18.58 -6.00 -18.85
C SER A 289 -17.32 -6.68 -19.45
N LEU A 290 -16.56 -7.43 -18.66
CA LEU A 290 -15.46 -8.27 -19.14
C LEU A 290 -15.95 -9.44 -19.99
N LYS A 291 -17.10 -10.05 -19.63
CA LYS A 291 -17.74 -11.10 -20.42
C LYS A 291 -18.20 -10.60 -21.79
N ASP A 292 -18.65 -9.35 -21.88
CA ASP A 292 -19.03 -8.74 -23.16
C ASP A 292 -17.82 -8.32 -24.00
N ASN A 293 -16.63 -8.28 -23.41
CA ASN A 293 -15.38 -7.87 -24.05
C ASN A 293 -14.26 -8.93 -23.88
N LEU A 294 -14.56 -10.20 -24.19
CA LEU A 294 -13.65 -11.33 -23.96
C LEU A 294 -12.26 -11.18 -24.59
N TYR A 295 -12.15 -10.42 -25.69
CA TYR A 295 -10.87 -10.15 -26.35
C TYR A 295 -9.87 -9.39 -25.45
N VAL A 296 -10.36 -8.69 -24.42
CA VAL A 296 -9.54 -7.99 -23.42
C VAL A 296 -8.90 -8.97 -22.43
N VAL A 297 -9.52 -10.11 -22.15
CA VAL A 297 -9.12 -11.00 -21.04
C VAL A 297 -7.68 -11.53 -21.16
N PRO A 298 -7.18 -11.99 -22.32
CA PRO A 298 -5.83 -12.55 -22.40
C PRO A 298 -4.73 -11.49 -22.24
N PHE A 299 -4.86 -10.34 -22.92
CA PHE A 299 -3.77 -9.37 -23.09
C PHE A 299 -4.02 -7.99 -22.47
N GLY A 300 -5.24 -7.72 -22.04
CA GLY A 300 -5.67 -6.43 -21.49
C GLY A 300 -6.05 -5.42 -22.57
N ALA A 301 -6.75 -4.39 -22.12
CA ALA A 301 -7.17 -3.22 -22.87
C ALA A 301 -6.06 -2.18 -23.00
N GLY A 302 -5.00 -2.32 -22.20
CA GLY A 302 -3.85 -1.44 -22.15
C GLY A 302 -3.61 -0.86 -20.77
N PHE A 303 -2.33 -0.70 -20.41
CA PHE A 303 -1.91 -0.13 -19.13
C PHE A 303 -2.56 1.24 -18.91
N ASN A 304 -3.22 1.43 -17.76
CA ASN A 304 -3.97 2.64 -17.40
C ASN A 304 -5.07 3.01 -18.42
N ASN A 305 -5.56 2.06 -19.23
CA ASN A 305 -6.69 2.28 -20.12
C ASN A 305 -8.02 2.13 -19.37
N ARG A 306 -8.63 3.27 -19.01
CA ARG A 306 -9.97 3.32 -18.41
C ARG A 306 -11.04 3.85 -19.37
N MET A 307 -10.71 3.99 -20.66
CA MET A 307 -11.61 4.56 -21.65
C MET A 307 -12.67 3.56 -22.12
N LEU A 308 -12.37 2.25 -22.05
CA LEU A 308 -13.29 1.17 -22.41
C LEU A 308 -14.35 0.89 -21.33
N PHE A 309 -14.03 1.20 -20.06
CA PHE A 309 -14.91 0.93 -18.92
C PHE A 309 -15.07 2.19 -18.04
N PRO A 310 -15.61 3.30 -18.59
CA PRO A 310 -15.73 4.56 -17.86
C PRO A 310 -16.66 4.40 -16.65
N GLY A 311 -16.17 4.77 -15.46
CA GLY A 311 -16.97 4.81 -14.23
C GLY A 311 -17.01 3.52 -13.40
N ASN A 312 -16.51 2.39 -13.91
CA ASN A 312 -16.52 1.11 -13.19
C ASN A 312 -15.12 0.77 -12.63
N SER A 313 -14.79 1.31 -11.46
CA SER A 313 -13.68 0.78 -10.64
C SER A 313 -14.21 -0.43 -9.87
N PRO A 314 -13.71 -1.65 -10.10
CA PRO A 314 -14.21 -2.83 -9.41
C PRO A 314 -13.81 -2.85 -7.93
N HIS A 315 -12.99 -1.89 -7.47
CA HIS A 315 -12.39 -1.88 -6.14
C HIS A 315 -11.70 -3.21 -5.80
N ASN A 316 -11.17 -3.85 -6.84
CA ASN A 316 -10.48 -5.13 -6.82
C ASN A 316 -9.32 -5.04 -7.81
N MET A 317 -8.10 -5.11 -7.29
CA MET A 317 -6.90 -4.96 -8.10
C MET A 317 -6.79 -6.05 -9.16
N TYR A 318 -7.17 -7.28 -8.85
CA TYR A 318 -7.02 -8.39 -9.78
C TYR A 318 -7.94 -8.23 -10.99
N LEU A 319 -9.21 -7.83 -10.77
CA LEU A 319 -10.12 -7.51 -11.86
C LEU A 319 -9.61 -6.32 -12.68
N THR A 320 -9.04 -5.31 -12.02
CA THR A 320 -8.50 -4.17 -12.76
C THR A 320 -7.26 -4.54 -13.58
N LEU A 321 -6.40 -5.41 -13.07
CA LEU A 321 -5.25 -5.92 -13.82
C LEU A 321 -5.67 -6.78 -15.00
N ILE A 322 -6.71 -7.61 -14.87
CA ILE A 322 -7.27 -8.35 -16.03
C ILE A 322 -7.71 -7.36 -17.10
N ASN A 323 -8.39 -6.29 -16.71
CA ASN A 323 -8.79 -5.26 -17.67
C ASN A 323 -7.58 -4.54 -18.30
N GLU A 324 -6.62 -4.06 -17.51
CA GLU A 324 -5.54 -3.23 -18.06
C GLU A 324 -4.45 -4.04 -18.77
N VAL A 325 -4.04 -5.17 -18.21
CA VAL A 325 -2.87 -5.94 -18.65
C VAL A 325 -3.16 -7.42 -18.92
N GLY A 326 -4.42 -7.84 -18.83
CA GLY A 326 -4.85 -9.20 -19.13
C GLY A 326 -4.41 -10.24 -18.10
N LEU A 327 -4.77 -11.50 -18.36
CA LEU A 327 -4.33 -12.64 -17.58
C LEU A 327 -2.81 -12.81 -17.59
N VAL A 328 -2.14 -12.44 -18.69
CA VAL A 328 -0.66 -12.48 -18.77
C VAL A 328 -0.03 -11.50 -17.77
N GLY A 329 -0.50 -10.26 -17.73
CA GLY A 329 -0.01 -9.28 -16.77
C GLY A 329 -0.36 -9.62 -15.33
N LEU A 330 -1.58 -10.11 -15.09
CA LEU A 330 -2.01 -10.62 -13.79
C LEU A 330 -1.08 -11.76 -13.31
N PHE A 331 -0.75 -12.69 -14.19
CA PHE A 331 0.15 -13.80 -13.88
C PHE A 331 1.53 -13.29 -13.42
N PHE A 332 2.15 -12.37 -14.17
CA PHE A 332 3.44 -11.79 -13.76
C PHE A 332 3.34 -11.02 -12.44
N TYR A 333 2.26 -10.28 -12.23
CA TYR A 333 2.00 -9.54 -11.00
C TYR A 333 1.90 -10.47 -9.77
N VAL A 334 1.09 -11.53 -9.87
CA VAL A 334 0.90 -12.50 -8.77
C VAL A 334 2.20 -13.27 -8.51
N ILE A 335 2.89 -13.74 -9.56
CA ILE A 335 4.14 -14.47 -9.40
C ILE A 335 5.26 -13.60 -8.81
N TRP A 336 5.26 -12.30 -9.11
CA TRP A 336 6.13 -11.33 -8.44
C TRP A 336 5.88 -11.32 -6.93
N LEU A 337 4.63 -11.10 -6.50
CA LEU A 337 4.29 -11.04 -5.08
C LEU A 337 4.58 -12.37 -4.36
N LEU A 338 4.21 -13.50 -4.97
CA LEU A 338 4.55 -14.83 -4.47
C LEU A 338 6.06 -15.05 -4.35
N GLY A 339 6.86 -14.41 -5.21
CA GLY A 339 8.32 -14.47 -5.16
C GLY A 339 8.92 -14.06 -3.81
N TYR A 340 8.25 -13.20 -3.05
CA TYR A 340 8.68 -12.83 -1.70
C TYR A 340 8.48 -13.95 -0.67
N LEU A 341 7.46 -14.80 -0.85
CA LEU A 341 7.15 -15.88 0.10
C LEU A 341 8.21 -16.99 0.11
N PHE A 342 8.93 -17.15 -1.01
CA PHE A 342 10.00 -18.13 -1.19
C PHE A 342 11.37 -17.61 -0.76
N ILE A 343 11.47 -16.39 -0.23
CA ILE A 343 12.74 -15.89 0.30
C ILE A 343 13.10 -16.62 1.58
N ASN A 344 14.31 -17.21 1.60
CA ASN A 344 14.85 -17.87 2.78
C ASN A 344 15.59 -16.88 3.70
N PHE A 345 15.31 -16.98 5.00
CA PHE A 345 15.96 -16.23 6.07
C PHE A 345 16.66 -17.20 7.04
N LYS A 346 17.97 -17.40 6.87
CA LYS A 346 18.77 -18.24 7.78
C LYS A 346 18.91 -17.61 9.17
N THR A 347 19.30 -16.33 9.20
CA THR A 347 19.68 -15.61 10.42
C THR A 347 18.52 -14.78 10.98
N TYR A 348 17.83 -14.00 10.15
CA TYR A 348 16.81 -13.03 10.59
C TYR A 348 15.39 -13.61 10.41
N LYS A 349 15.11 -14.74 11.08
CA LYS A 349 13.86 -15.50 10.90
C LYS A 349 12.61 -14.68 11.24
N THR A 350 12.68 -13.77 12.23
CA THR A 350 11.53 -12.94 12.59
C THR A 350 11.15 -12.00 11.44
N LEU A 351 12.13 -11.35 10.80
CA LEU A 351 11.87 -10.53 9.61
C LEU A 351 11.25 -11.33 8.46
N GLY A 352 11.70 -12.58 8.28
CA GLY A 352 11.13 -13.48 7.27
C GLY A 352 9.66 -13.81 7.49
N VAL A 353 9.23 -14.02 8.74
CA VAL A 353 7.81 -14.22 9.08
C VAL A 353 7.00 -12.96 8.76
N PHE A 354 7.48 -11.80 9.18
CA PHE A 354 6.80 -10.52 8.93
C PHE A 354 6.73 -10.19 7.43
N LEU A 355 7.79 -10.44 6.66
CA LEU A 355 7.75 -10.25 5.20
C LEU A 355 6.63 -11.08 4.57
N LYS A 356 6.54 -12.36 4.92
CA LYS A 356 5.50 -13.26 4.40
C LYS A 356 4.11 -12.81 4.83
N ALA A 357 3.97 -12.43 6.09
CA ALA A 357 2.71 -11.95 6.65
C ALA A 357 2.23 -10.66 5.98
N VAL A 358 3.13 -9.68 5.76
CA VAL A 358 2.83 -8.44 5.02
C VAL A 358 2.42 -8.75 3.58
N VAL A 359 3.20 -9.55 2.86
CA VAL A 359 2.90 -9.88 1.46
C VAL A 359 1.54 -10.58 1.34
N LEU A 360 1.25 -11.55 2.20
CA LEU A 360 -0.05 -12.24 2.21
C LEU A 360 -1.19 -11.30 2.58
N ALA A 361 -1.02 -10.48 3.62
CA ALA A 361 -2.02 -9.48 4.01
C ALA A 361 -2.34 -8.54 2.85
N MET A 362 -1.31 -8.01 2.19
CA MET A 362 -1.49 -7.16 1.01
C MET A 362 -2.21 -7.89 -0.11
N MET A 363 -1.77 -9.10 -0.48
CA MET A 363 -2.41 -9.93 -1.52
C MET A 363 -3.90 -10.17 -1.24
N VAL A 364 -4.29 -10.46 0.00
CA VAL A 364 -5.70 -10.64 0.35
C VAL A 364 -6.45 -9.32 0.22
N THR A 365 -5.90 -8.22 0.73
CA THR A 365 -6.56 -6.91 0.66
C THR A 365 -6.72 -6.38 -0.76
N LEU A 366 -5.94 -6.86 -1.73
CA LEU A 366 -6.10 -6.51 -3.15
C LEU A 366 -7.44 -6.96 -3.74
N LEU A 367 -8.13 -7.93 -3.12
CA LEU A 367 -9.52 -8.28 -3.45
C LEU A 367 -10.52 -7.17 -3.11
N PHE A 368 -10.15 -6.30 -2.15
CA PHE A 368 -11.02 -5.31 -1.53
C PHE A 368 -10.50 -3.88 -1.65
N GLY A 369 -9.51 -3.63 -2.51
CA GLY A 369 -8.99 -2.31 -2.74
C GLY A 369 -7.97 -2.26 -3.86
N GLU A 370 -7.96 -1.13 -4.55
CA GLU A 370 -7.01 -0.86 -5.62
C GLU A 370 -5.75 -0.16 -5.06
N HIS A 371 -4.82 -0.97 -4.56
CA HIS A 371 -3.52 -0.51 -4.06
C HIS A 371 -2.39 -1.42 -4.58
N LEU A 372 -1.13 -1.13 -4.23
CA LEU A 372 0.05 -1.78 -4.83
C LEU A 372 0.14 -1.71 -6.36
N TYR A 373 -0.55 -0.75 -6.96
CA TYR A 373 -0.45 -0.40 -8.36
C TYR A 373 -0.64 1.11 -8.51
N ILE A 374 -0.26 1.65 -9.67
CA ILE A 374 -0.27 3.10 -9.87
C ILE A 374 -1.65 3.50 -10.34
N PHE A 375 -2.56 3.74 -9.40
CA PHE A 375 -3.90 4.26 -9.68
C PHE A 375 -3.97 5.78 -9.56
N ARG A 376 -3.20 6.34 -8.63
CA ARG A 376 -3.01 7.76 -8.42
C ARG A 376 -1.60 8.00 -7.84
N PRO A 377 -0.80 8.90 -8.43
CA PRO A 377 0.54 9.22 -7.93
C PRO A 377 0.52 9.64 -6.45
N VAL A 378 -0.52 10.40 -6.09
CA VAL A 378 -0.82 10.94 -4.76
C VAL A 378 -0.80 9.89 -3.65
N PHE A 379 -1.01 8.61 -3.97
CA PHE A 379 -1.17 7.58 -2.95
C PHE A 379 0.14 6.88 -2.57
N ALA A 380 1.15 6.85 -3.44
CA ALA A 380 2.50 6.30 -3.22
C ALA A 380 2.62 4.93 -2.48
N LEU A 381 1.51 4.19 -2.30
CA LEU A 381 1.46 2.96 -1.49
C LEU A 381 2.33 1.84 -2.04
N LEU A 382 2.45 1.74 -3.37
CA LEU A 382 3.37 0.81 -4.01
C LEU A 382 4.82 1.10 -3.60
N GLY A 383 5.24 2.37 -3.65
CA GLY A 383 6.58 2.79 -3.23
C GLY A 383 6.85 2.47 -1.76
N LEU A 384 5.90 2.77 -0.88
CA LEU A 384 6.02 2.45 0.55
C LEU A 384 6.10 0.93 0.80
N PHE A 385 5.27 0.13 0.14
CA PHE A 385 5.32 -1.33 0.24
C PHE A 385 6.68 -1.87 -0.19
N LEU A 386 7.20 -1.42 -1.34
CA LEU A 386 8.51 -1.80 -1.83
C LEU A 386 9.63 -1.39 -0.85
N PHE A 387 9.53 -0.20 -0.26
CA PHE A 387 10.46 0.26 0.77
C PHE A 387 10.41 -0.63 2.02
N VAL A 388 9.22 -0.94 2.56
CA VAL A 388 9.06 -1.84 3.71
C VAL A 388 9.63 -3.22 3.40
N VAL A 389 9.33 -3.77 2.22
CA VAL A 389 9.90 -5.04 1.78
C VAL A 389 11.43 -4.97 1.70
N ALA A 390 12.02 -3.87 1.22
CA ALA A 390 13.46 -3.66 1.22
C ALA A 390 14.04 -3.64 2.63
N LEU A 391 13.40 -2.96 3.58
CA LEU A 391 13.80 -2.95 4.99
C LEU A 391 13.80 -4.36 5.59
N LEU A 392 12.76 -5.17 5.32
CA LEU A 392 12.66 -6.52 5.89
C LEU A 392 13.65 -7.51 5.24
N ILE A 393 13.93 -7.36 3.95
CA ILE A 393 14.82 -8.27 3.21
C ILE A 393 16.29 -7.98 3.50
N SER A 394 16.70 -6.72 3.49
CA SER A 394 18.12 -6.33 3.43
C SER A 394 18.99 -6.88 4.57
N PRO A 395 18.53 -6.96 5.83
CA PRO A 395 19.31 -7.50 6.94
C PRO A 395 19.77 -8.94 6.74
N ARG A 396 19.13 -9.74 5.86
CA ARG A 396 19.56 -11.11 5.56
C ARG A 396 21.00 -11.22 5.05
N TYR A 397 21.56 -10.12 4.55
CA TYR A 397 22.93 -10.04 4.04
C TYR A 397 23.97 -9.68 5.11
N PHE A 398 23.54 -9.37 6.33
CA PHE A 398 24.45 -9.01 7.42
C PHE A 398 25.09 -10.28 8.01
N LYS A 399 26.43 -10.38 7.93
CA LYS A 399 27.19 -11.56 8.39
C LYS A 399 27.12 -11.81 9.91
N TYR A 400 26.93 -10.77 10.73
CA TYR A 400 26.78 -10.87 12.19
C TYR A 400 25.73 -9.88 12.70
N GLY A 401 24.91 -10.32 13.66
CA GLY A 401 23.91 -9.49 14.34
C GLY A 401 24.57 -8.38 15.16
N PHE A 402 23.80 -7.32 15.45
CA PHE A 402 24.25 -6.17 16.21
C PHE A 402 24.05 -6.33 17.69
#